data_AF-A0A484MXP0-F1
#
_entry.id   AF-A0A484MXP0-F1
#
_cell.length_a   1.000
_cell.length_b   1.000
_cell.length_c   1.000
_cell.angle_alpha   90.00
_cell.angle_beta   90.00
_cell.angle_gamma   90.00
#
_symmetry.space_group_name_H-M   'P 1'
#
loop_
_entity.id
_entity.type
_entity.pdbx_description
1 polymer ?
#
loop_
_entity_poly.entity_id
_entity_poly.type
_entity_poly.pdbx_seq_one_letter_code
_entity_poly.pdbx_strand_id
1 'polypeptide(L)'
;MIDLDIEGNCVRNAGSHTRNLLRVKRGIDMVKVLFDHILASGENSLMDPASKAYAQVFSPHHGWLIRKAVAAGMYALPTKAQLLKKLNEDEASATMYMRSYVASAAPVIDYVESLFISKGLETNW
;
A
#
# COMPACT_ATOMS: atom_id res chain seq x y z
N MET A 1 -14.95 16.57 2.56
CA MET A 1 -13.80 16.47 1.64
C MET A 1 -14.21 15.83 0.32
N ILE A 2 -14.63 14.56 0.31
CA ILE A 2 -15.13 13.91 -0.92
C ILE A 2 -16.35 14.63 -1.49
N ASP A 3 -17.32 14.97 -0.64
CA ASP A 3 -18.53 15.69 -1.09
C ASP A 3 -18.20 17.03 -1.76
N LEU A 4 -17.22 17.78 -1.23
CA LEU A 4 -16.77 19.04 -1.83
C LEU A 4 -16.13 18.83 -3.21
N ASP A 5 -15.36 17.75 -3.39
CA ASP A 5 -14.77 17.44 -4.69
C ASP A 5 -15.81 16.94 -5.71
N ILE A 6 -16.90 16.30 -5.23
CA ILE A 6 -18.05 15.91 -6.06
C ILE A 6 -18.81 17.16 -6.50
N GLU A 7 -19.17 18.03 -5.55
CA GLU A 7 -19.85 19.31 -5.82
C GLU A 7 -19.02 20.21 -6.75
N GLY A 8 -17.70 20.22 -6.56
CA GLY A 8 -16.76 20.96 -7.41
C GLY A 8 -16.38 20.26 -8.72
N ASN A 9 -16.95 19.09 -9.02
CA ASN A 9 -16.64 18.27 -10.21
C ASN A 9 -15.13 18.07 -10.46
N CYS A 10 -14.37 17.85 -9.38
CA CYS A 10 -12.91 17.78 -9.41
C CYS A 10 -12.33 16.48 -8.80
N VAL A 11 -13.18 15.49 -8.48
CA VAL A 11 -12.82 14.19 -7.87
C VAL A 11 -11.56 13.54 -8.46
N ARG A 12 -11.41 13.55 -9.79
CA ARG A 12 -10.29 12.89 -10.49
C ARG A 12 -9.15 13.84 -10.86
N ASN A 13 -9.28 15.13 -10.56
CA ASN A 13 -8.23 16.12 -10.86
C ASN A 13 -6.95 15.79 -10.09
N ALA A 14 -5.80 15.99 -10.73
CA ALA A 14 -4.52 15.82 -10.06
C ALA A 14 -4.43 16.79 -8.87
N GLY A 15 -4.11 16.27 -7.69
CA GLY A 15 -4.02 17.06 -6.46
C GLY A 15 -5.35 17.25 -5.72
N SER A 16 -6.50 16.83 -6.28
CA SER A 16 -7.76 16.83 -5.53
C SER A 16 -7.64 15.92 -4.31
N HIS A 17 -8.41 16.25 -3.27
CA HIS A 17 -8.33 15.55 -2.02
C HIS A 17 -8.82 14.10 -2.14
N THR A 18 -9.86 13.86 -2.95
CA THR A 18 -10.43 12.54 -3.19
C THR A 18 -9.46 11.64 -3.97
N ARG A 19 -8.82 12.17 -5.02
CA ARG A 19 -7.76 11.43 -5.73
C ARG A 19 -6.57 11.10 -4.83
N ASN A 20 -6.15 12.05 -3.99
CA ASN A 20 -5.06 11.83 -3.06
C ASN A 20 -5.45 10.79 -2.01
N LEU A 21 -6.68 10.81 -1.50
CA LEU A 21 -7.19 9.79 -0.58
C LEU A 21 -7.18 8.40 -1.20
N LEU A 22 -7.61 8.24 -2.46
CA LEU A 22 -7.56 6.95 -3.16
C LEU A 22 -6.13 6.41 -3.27
N ARG A 23 -5.16 7.29 -3.57
CA ARG A 23 -3.73 6.92 -3.63
C ARG A 23 -3.16 6.56 -2.26
N VAL A 24 -3.52 7.32 -1.21
CA VAL A 24 -3.12 7.01 0.17
C VAL A 24 -3.70 5.67 0.61
N LYS A 25 -4.96 5.37 0.30
CA LYS A 25 -5.59 4.07 0.57
C LYS A 25 -4.80 2.92 -0.06
N ARG A 26 -4.39 3.05 -1.34
CA ARG A 26 -3.53 2.05 -2.00
C ARG A 26 -2.15 1.93 -1.33
N GLY A 27 -1.58 3.04 -0.84
CA GLY A 27 -0.33 3.01 -0.07
C GLY A 27 -0.44 2.23 1.24
N ILE A 28 -1.52 2.44 1.99
CA ILE A 28 -1.81 1.69 3.22
C ILE A 28 -2.00 0.21 2.91
N ASP A 29 -2.75 -0.11 1.85
CA ASP A 29 -2.96 -1.49 1.41
C ASP A 29 -1.67 -2.17 0.97
N MET A 30 -0.76 -1.45 0.29
CA MET A 30 0.54 -1.99 -0.08
C MET A 30 1.37 -2.36 1.15
N VAL A 31 1.42 -1.51 2.18
CA VAL A 31 2.16 -1.82 3.42
C VAL A 31 1.52 -3.01 4.15
N LYS A 32 0.18 -3.10 4.16
CA LYS A 32 -0.55 -4.25 4.74
C LYS A 32 -0.12 -5.56 4.06
N VAL A 33 -0.24 -5.62 2.73
CA VAL A 33 0.11 -6.83 1.96
C VAL A 33 1.60 -7.15 2.04
N LEU A 34 2.47 -6.13 2.08
CA LEU A 34 3.90 -6.32 2.31
C LEU A 34 4.17 -7.00 3.65
N PHE A 35 3.55 -6.52 4.73
CA PHE A 35 3.70 -7.09 6.06
C PHE A 35 3.16 -8.52 6.14
N ASP A 36 2.02 -8.81 5.53
CA ASP A 36 1.51 -10.18 5.43
C ASP A 36 2.54 -11.13 4.77
N HIS A 37 3.17 -10.70 3.67
CA HIS A 37 4.19 -11.52 3.01
C HIS A 37 5.50 -11.62 3.80
N ILE A 38 5.95 -10.56 4.50
CA ILE A 38 7.14 -10.63 5.37
C ILE A 38 6.90 -11.60 6.52
N LEU A 39 5.71 -11.55 7.13
CA LEU A 39 5.31 -12.45 8.22
C LEU A 39 5.22 -13.91 7.75
N ALA A 40 4.85 -14.14 6.49
CA ALA A 40 4.71 -15.48 5.91
C ALA A 40 6.02 -16.08 5.37
N SER A 41 6.99 -15.25 4.93
CA SER A 41 8.19 -15.79 4.25
C SER A 41 9.17 -16.45 5.23
N GLY A 42 9.37 -15.88 6.43
CA GLY A 42 10.42 -16.31 7.36
C GLY A 42 11.86 -16.11 6.83
N GLU A 43 12.02 -15.52 5.64
CA GLU A 43 13.30 -15.34 4.96
C GLU A 43 13.92 -13.97 5.24
N ASN A 44 15.25 -13.86 5.08
CA ASN A 44 15.95 -12.57 5.21
C ASN A 44 15.85 -11.69 3.95
N SER A 45 15.40 -12.23 2.82
CA SER A 45 15.19 -11.46 1.59
C SER A 45 13.82 -10.78 1.58
N LEU A 46 13.78 -9.50 1.19
CA LEU A 46 12.52 -8.77 1.00
C LEU A 46 12.05 -8.76 -0.46
N MET A 47 12.83 -9.33 -1.39
CA MET A 47 12.52 -9.32 -2.82
C MET A 47 11.16 -9.94 -3.13
N ASP A 48 10.92 -11.16 -2.64
CA ASP A 48 9.66 -11.88 -2.90
C ASP A 48 8.46 -11.19 -2.22
N PRO A 49 8.50 -10.84 -0.91
CA PRO A 49 7.42 -10.07 -0.27
C PRO A 49 7.09 -8.75 -0.97
N ALA A 50 8.11 -7.95 -1.31
CA ALA A 50 7.92 -6.66 -1.96
C ALA A 50 7.36 -6.80 -3.38
N SER A 51 7.84 -7.80 -4.14
CA SER A 51 7.36 -8.06 -5.49
C SER A 51 5.90 -8.49 -5.51
N LYS A 52 5.50 -9.40 -4.62
CA LYS A 52 4.11 -9.85 -4.50
C LYS A 52 3.17 -8.72 -4.08
N ALA A 53 3.55 -7.96 -3.05
CA ALA A 53 2.75 -6.81 -2.60
C ALA A 53 2.59 -5.74 -3.69
N TYR A 54 3.66 -5.41 -4.42
CA TYR A 54 3.58 -4.47 -5.54
C TYR A 54 2.69 -5.00 -6.67
N ALA A 55 2.84 -6.28 -7.04
CA ALA A 55 2.07 -6.91 -8.11
C ALA A 55 0.56 -6.89 -7.80
N GLN A 56 0.20 -7.13 -6.54
CA GLN A 56 -1.19 -7.13 -6.09
C GLN A 56 -1.80 -5.73 -6.03
N VAL A 57 -1.09 -4.76 -5.43
CA VAL A 57 -1.71 -3.48 -5.06
C VAL A 57 -1.46 -2.38 -6.10
N PHE A 58 -0.22 -2.22 -6.57
CA PHE A 58 0.15 -1.06 -7.37
C PHE A 58 0.28 -1.35 -8.87
N SER A 59 0.69 -2.57 -9.25
CA SER A 59 0.88 -2.94 -10.65
C SER A 59 -0.35 -2.67 -11.54
N PRO A 60 -1.60 -2.92 -11.10
CA PRO A 60 -2.80 -2.62 -11.89
C PRO A 60 -2.97 -1.13 -12.25
N HIS A 61 -2.36 -0.23 -11.47
CA HIS A 61 -2.52 1.23 -11.60
C HIS A 61 -1.28 1.94 -12.16
N HIS A 62 -0.22 1.20 -12.46
CA HIS A 62 1.03 1.75 -12.99
C HIS A 62 1.24 1.36 -14.44
N GLY A 63 1.57 2.32 -15.30
CA GLY A 63 1.95 2.08 -16.68
C GLY A 63 3.24 1.27 -16.81
N TRP A 64 3.51 0.74 -18.00
CA TRP A 64 4.64 -0.16 -18.27
C TRP A 64 6.00 0.40 -17.82
N LEU A 65 6.25 1.68 -18.08
CA LEU A 65 7.50 2.37 -17.69
C LEU A 65 7.72 2.33 -16.17
N ILE A 66 6.68 2.60 -15.38
CA ILE A 66 6.77 2.59 -13.92
C ILE A 66 6.99 1.17 -13.41
N ARG A 67 6.29 0.16 -13.95
CA ARG A 67 6.48 -1.24 -13.56
C ARG A 67 7.91 -1.72 -13.82
N LYS A 68 8.52 -1.31 -14.93
CA LYS A 68 9.93 -1.61 -15.23
C LYS A 68 10.90 -0.92 -14.28
N ALA A 69 10.67 0.36 -13.98
CA ALA A 69 11.47 1.09 -13.00
C ALA A 69 11.40 0.44 -11.61
N VAL A 70 10.22 0.01 -11.17
CA VAL A 70 10.05 -0.71 -9.90
C VAL A 70 10.79 -2.04 -9.91
N ALA A 71 10.66 -2.85 -10.96
CA ALA A 71 11.37 -4.13 -11.08
C ALA A 71 12.91 -3.95 -10.98
N ALA A 72 13.45 -2.92 -11.63
CA ALA A 72 14.87 -2.58 -11.51
C ALA A 72 15.24 -2.10 -10.10
N GLY A 73 14.37 -1.30 -9.46
CA GLY A 73 14.56 -0.81 -8.10
C GLY A 73 14.57 -1.90 -7.04
N MET A 74 13.93 -3.06 -7.28
CA MET A 74 13.89 -4.15 -6.30
C MET A 74 15.28 -4.71 -5.95
N TYR A 75 16.28 -4.59 -6.86
CA TYR A 75 17.65 -5.00 -6.58
C TYR A 75 18.35 -4.13 -5.52
N ALA A 76 17.81 -2.95 -5.23
CA ALA A 76 18.31 -2.05 -4.19
C ALA A 76 17.57 -2.19 -2.85
N LEU A 77 16.66 -3.17 -2.72
CA LEU A 77 15.97 -3.42 -1.46
C LEU A 77 16.97 -3.79 -0.35
N PRO A 78 16.74 -3.33 0.89
CA PRO A 78 17.50 -3.82 2.03
C PRO A 78 17.16 -5.29 2.30
N THR A 79 18.01 -5.96 3.06
CA THR A 79 17.63 -7.22 3.70
C THR A 79 16.61 -6.97 4.80
N LYS A 80 15.89 -8.02 5.25
CA LYS A 80 14.98 -7.95 6.39
C LYS A 80 15.71 -7.47 7.64
N ALA A 81 16.89 -8.02 7.94
CA ALA A 81 17.71 -7.57 9.07
C ALA A 81 18.07 -6.07 9.00
N GLN A 82 18.40 -5.56 7.81
CA GLN A 82 18.67 -4.12 7.61
C GLN A 82 17.41 -3.27 7.78
N LEU A 83 16.25 -3.75 7.32
CA LEU A 83 14.96 -3.09 7.54
C LEU A 83 14.65 -3.00 9.03
N LEU A 84 14.72 -4.11 9.77
CA LEU A 84 14.45 -4.13 11.21
C LEU A 84 15.39 -3.21 11.99
N LYS A 85 16.68 -3.20 11.64
CA LYS A 85 17.64 -2.25 12.19
C LYS A 85 17.24 -0.80 11.95
N LYS A 86 16.73 -0.46 10.77
CA LYS A 86 16.24 0.90 10.45
C LYS A 86 14.96 1.26 11.21
N LEU A 87 14.11 0.28 11.50
CA LEU A 87 12.90 0.45 12.30
C LEU A 87 13.21 0.50 13.81
N ASN A 88 14.44 0.16 14.21
CA ASN A 88 14.86 0.02 15.61
C ASN A 88 14.02 -1.03 16.36
N GLU A 89 13.75 -2.15 15.68
CA GLU A 89 12.95 -3.26 16.20
C GLU A 89 13.74 -4.58 16.12
N ASP A 90 13.42 -5.52 17.00
CA ASP A 90 13.82 -6.91 16.84
C ASP A 90 12.73 -7.73 16.11
N GLU A 91 12.99 -9.01 15.86
CA GLU A 91 12.04 -9.87 15.15
C GLU A 91 10.70 -10.03 15.90
N ALA A 92 10.72 -10.09 17.23
CA ALA A 92 9.52 -10.31 18.03
C ALA A 92 8.64 -9.05 18.05
N SER A 93 9.24 -7.88 18.33
CA SER A 93 8.53 -6.61 18.35
C SER A 93 8.04 -6.21 16.94
N ALA A 94 8.88 -6.39 15.91
CA ALA A 94 8.47 -6.14 14.53
C ALA A 94 7.31 -7.04 14.11
N THR A 95 7.35 -8.34 14.44
CA THR A 95 6.24 -9.27 14.16
C THR A 95 4.94 -8.81 14.81
N MET A 96 5.01 -8.39 16.08
CA MET A 96 3.86 -7.88 16.82
C MET A 96 3.27 -6.63 16.14
N TYR A 97 4.11 -5.64 15.81
CA TYR A 97 3.65 -4.40 15.18
C TYR A 97 3.15 -4.60 13.75
N MET A 98 3.80 -5.47 12.96
CA MET A 98 3.32 -5.82 11.61
C MET A 98 1.93 -6.45 11.67
N ARG A 99 1.69 -7.40 12.58
CA ARG A 99 0.36 -8.00 12.78
C ARG A 99 -0.68 -6.97 13.24
N SER A 100 -0.29 -6.09 14.18
CA SER A 100 -1.17 -5.00 14.64
C SER A 100 -1.55 -4.07 13.50
N TYR A 101 -0.59 -3.70 12.64
CA TYR A 101 -0.84 -2.88 11.46
C TYR A 101 -1.80 -3.59 10.49
N VAL A 102 -1.54 -4.86 10.17
CA VAL A 102 -2.40 -5.64 9.26
C VAL A 102 -3.84 -5.66 9.75
N ALA A 103 -4.05 -6.01 11.03
CA ALA A 103 -5.37 -6.10 11.63
C ALA A 103 -6.09 -4.73 11.68
N SER A 104 -5.34 -3.64 11.90
CA SER A 104 -5.91 -2.29 12.00
C SER A 104 -6.15 -1.63 10.64
N ALA A 105 -5.31 -1.93 9.65
CA ALA A 105 -5.38 -1.34 8.32
C ALA A 105 -6.56 -1.90 7.51
N ALA A 106 -6.87 -3.19 7.65
CA ALA A 106 -7.96 -3.84 6.93
C ALA A 106 -9.32 -3.10 7.04
N PRO A 107 -9.87 -2.84 8.26
CA PRO A 107 -11.15 -2.13 8.38
C PRO A 107 -11.08 -0.68 7.88
N VAL A 108 -9.91 -0.02 7.94
CA VAL A 108 -9.74 1.35 7.41
C VAL A 108 -9.80 1.35 5.89
N ILE A 109 -9.11 0.40 5.24
CA ILE A 109 -9.13 0.20 3.79
C ILE A 109 -10.55 -0.08 3.32
N ASP A 110 -11.26 -0.98 3.99
CA ASP A 110 -12.64 -1.36 3.65
C ASP A 110 -13.61 -0.19 3.85
N TYR A 111 -13.44 0.59 4.92
CA TYR A 111 -14.23 1.80 5.15
C TYR A 111 -14.02 2.82 4.03
N VAL A 112 -12.78 3.11 3.65
CA VAL A 112 -12.50 4.07 2.57
C VAL A 112 -13.03 3.55 1.23
N GLU A 113 -12.88 2.27 0.93
CA GLU A 113 -13.45 1.64 -0.27
C GLU A 113 -14.98 1.80 -0.30
N SER A 114 -15.65 1.44 0.80
CA SER A 114 -17.10 1.55 0.95
C SER A 114 -17.58 2.99 0.83
N LEU A 115 -16.81 3.95 1.35
CA LEU A 115 -17.11 5.36 1.23
C LEU A 115 -17.12 5.81 -0.24
N PHE A 116 -16.13 5.42 -1.04
CA PHE A 116 -16.10 5.73 -2.48
C PHE A 116 -17.31 5.12 -3.21
N ILE A 117 -17.57 3.83 -2.98
CA ILE A 117 -18.68 3.10 -3.61
C ILE A 117 -20.03 3.74 -3.23
N SER A 118 -20.24 4.07 -1.95
CA SER A 118 -21.48 4.70 -1.47
C SER A 118 -21.76 6.07 -2.10
N LYS A 119 -20.72 6.75 -2.59
CA LYS A 119 -20.79 8.04 -3.30
C LYS A 119 -20.85 7.87 -4.82
N GLY A 120 -21.00 6.63 -5.32
CA GLY A 120 -21.05 6.33 -6.76
C GLY A 120 -19.69 6.48 -7.46
N LEU A 121 -18.59 6.43 -6.71
CA LEU A 121 -17.24 6.57 -7.26
C LEU A 121 -16.57 5.19 -7.38
N GLU A 122 -16.11 4.86 -8.59
CA GLU A 122 -15.21 3.72 -8.80
C GLU A 122 -13.85 3.96 -8.12
N THR A 123 -13.08 2.90 -7.91
CA THR A 123 -11.76 2.93 -7.24
C THR A 123 -10.62 2.40 -8.11
N ASN A 124 -10.86 2.15 -9.40
CA ASN A 124 -9.91 1.55 -10.36
C ASN A 124 -9.13 2.57 -11.22
N TRP A 125 -9.36 3.88 -11.04
CA TRP A 125 -8.75 4.96 -11.84
C TRP A 125 -7.45 5.54 -11.26
#